data_AF-A0A0B6Z4R7-F1
#
_entry.id   AF-A0A0B6Z4R7-F1
#
_cell.length_a   1.000
_cell.length_b   1.000
_cell.length_c   1.000
_cell.angle_alpha   90.00
_cell.angle_beta   90.00
_cell.angle_gamma   90.00
#
_symmetry.space_group_name_H-M   'P 1'
#
loop_
_entity.id
_entity.type
_entity.pdbx_description
1 polymer ?
#
loop_
_entity_poly.entity_id
_entity_poly.type
_entity_poly.pdbx_seq_one_letter_code
_entity_poly.pdbx_strand_id
1 'polypeptide(L)'
;MMFKKGSFEVSPTIYPVAIKYDPRFGDAFWNSSKHSWTQHLLELMTSWALVCDVWYLPPVTKFEHEDAVAFANRVKSKIASRGGLVELDWDGGLKRSYVKESMKEVPQEQYSKILKVD
;
A
#
# COMPACT_ATOMS: atom_id res chain seq x y z
N MET A 1 -0.78 -1.70 -1.63
CA MET A 1 -1.49 -2.94 -1.23
C MET A 1 -2.87 -2.59 -0.74
N MET A 2 -3.88 -3.12 -1.38
CA MET A 2 -5.27 -2.92 -0.99
C MET A 2 -5.63 -3.94 0.09
N PHE A 3 -6.16 -3.47 1.21
CA PHE A 3 -6.61 -4.35 2.29
C PHE A 3 -7.81 -5.18 1.82
N LYS A 4 -7.79 -6.49 2.12
CA LYS A 4 -8.85 -7.40 1.70
C LYS A 4 -10.04 -7.23 2.64
N LYS A 5 -11.21 -6.90 2.07
CA LYS A 5 -12.46 -6.66 2.79
C LYS A 5 -12.78 -7.77 3.81
N GLY A 6 -12.63 -9.03 3.41
CA GLY A 6 -12.97 -10.19 4.26
C GLY A 6 -12.24 -10.21 5.61
N SER A 7 -10.99 -9.71 5.67
CA SER A 7 -10.24 -9.63 6.94
C SER A 7 -10.86 -8.65 7.95
N PHE A 8 -11.58 -7.64 7.46
CA PHE A 8 -12.21 -6.58 8.25
C PHE A 8 -13.70 -6.83 8.50
N GLU A 9 -14.27 -7.90 7.92
CA GLU A 9 -15.63 -8.36 8.20
C GLU A 9 -15.68 -9.33 9.39
N VAL A 10 -14.64 -10.16 9.56
CA VAL A 10 -14.63 -11.24 10.56
C VAL A 10 -14.31 -10.74 11.97
N SER A 11 -13.35 -9.81 12.12
CA SER A 11 -12.94 -9.31 13.43
C SER A 11 -13.40 -7.87 13.65
N PRO A 12 -14.10 -7.57 14.76
CA PRO A 12 -14.46 -6.21 15.11
C PRO A 12 -13.27 -5.40 15.64
N THR A 13 -12.19 -6.05 16.08
CA THR A 13 -10.99 -5.39 16.62
C THR A 13 -9.75 -5.84 15.86
N ILE A 14 -8.97 -4.87 15.38
CA ILE A 14 -7.72 -5.11 14.66
C ILE A 14 -6.58 -4.47 15.45
N TYR A 15 -5.43 -5.16 15.51
CA TYR A 15 -4.18 -4.67 16.11
C TYR A 15 -3.20 -4.31 14.98
N PRO A 16 -3.16 -3.05 14.52
CA PRO A 16 -2.33 -2.67 13.40
C PRO A 16 -0.85 -2.64 13.77
N VAL A 17 -0.01 -3.07 12.82
CA VAL A 17 1.44 -2.94 12.89
C VAL A 17 1.91 -2.24 11.62
N ALA A 18 2.70 -1.18 11.77
CA ALA A 18 3.38 -0.55 10.65
C ALA A 18 4.80 -1.08 10.57
N ILE A 19 5.21 -1.51 9.38
CA ILE A 19 6.57 -2.00 9.10
C ILE A 19 7.11 -1.22 7.92
N LYS A 20 8.31 -0.64 8.07
CA LYS A 20 8.98 0.09 7.00
C LYS A 20 10.40 -0.43 6.84
N TYR A 21 10.74 -0.83 5.62
CA TYR A 21 12.09 -1.25 5.26
C TYR A 21 12.91 -0.05 4.80
N ASP A 22 14.18 -0.02 5.17
CA ASP A 22 15.13 0.99 4.69
C ASP A 22 15.91 0.46 3.48
N PRO A 23 15.62 0.95 2.25
CA PRO A 23 16.24 0.44 1.03
C PRO A 23 17.74 0.75 0.93
N ARG A 24 18.30 1.58 1.82
CA ARG A 24 19.74 1.89 1.83
C ARG A 24 20.60 0.71 2.28
N PHE A 25 20.05 -0.21 3.08
CA PHE A 25 20.77 -1.37 3.60
C PHE A 25 20.55 -2.64 2.77
N GLY A 26 19.35 -2.77 2.21
CA GLY A 26 18.94 -3.85 1.33
C GLY A 26 17.48 -3.68 0.93
N ASP A 27 17.14 -4.02 -0.33
CA ASP A 27 15.75 -3.99 -0.79
C ASP A 27 15.06 -5.33 -0.47
N ALA A 28 14.14 -5.30 0.49
CA ALA A 28 13.33 -6.47 0.84
C ALA A 28 12.27 -6.80 -0.22
N PHE A 29 12.02 -5.89 -1.17
CA PHE A 29 10.98 -6.07 -2.17
C PHE A 29 11.53 -6.60 -3.50
N TRP A 30 11.11 -7.80 -3.88
CA TRP A 30 11.51 -8.36 -5.16
C TRP A 30 10.72 -7.79 -6.34
N ASN A 31 11.39 -7.02 -7.19
CA ASN A 31 10.83 -6.65 -8.49
C ASN A 31 11.14 -7.69 -9.58
N SER A 32 10.31 -8.74 -9.68
CA SER A 32 10.44 -9.79 -10.71
C SER A 32 10.41 -9.34 -12.18
N SER A 33 9.98 -8.10 -12.47
CA SER A 33 9.95 -7.56 -13.84
C SER A 33 11.26 -6.87 -14.22
N LYS A 34 12.07 -6.49 -13.21
CA LYS A 34 13.36 -5.81 -13.39
C LYS A 34 14.54 -6.73 -13.06
N HIS A 35 14.42 -7.57 -12.03
CA HIS A 35 15.48 -8.44 -11.55
C HIS A 35 15.07 -9.90 -11.68
N SER A 36 15.94 -10.72 -12.25
CA SER A 36 15.78 -12.16 -12.20
C SER A 36 15.85 -12.64 -10.74
N TRP A 37 15.33 -13.84 -10.48
CA TRP A 37 15.37 -14.39 -9.13
C TRP A 37 16.81 -14.57 -8.62
N THR A 38 17.72 -15.02 -9.49
CA THR A 38 19.14 -15.20 -9.14
C THR A 38 19.82 -13.88 -8.82
N GLN A 39 19.52 -12.83 -9.58
CA GLN A 39 20.04 -11.49 -9.33
C GLN A 39 19.53 -10.94 -7.99
N HIS A 40 18.24 -11.08 -7.71
CA HIS A 40 17.67 -10.64 -6.44
C HIS A 40 18.22 -11.43 -5.25
N LEU A 41 18.45 -12.74 -5.42
CA LEU A 41 19.09 -13.55 -4.40
C LEU A 41 20.52 -13.09 -4.11
N LEU A 42 21.30 -12.80 -5.16
CA LEU A 42 22.65 -12.25 -5.01
C LEU A 42 22.61 -10.88 -4.32
N GLU A 43 21.68 -10.00 -4.70
CA GLU A 43 21.46 -8.71 -4.03
C GLU A 43 21.17 -8.90 -2.54
N LEU A 44 20.29 -9.84 -2.15
CA LEU A 44 20.03 -10.14 -0.75
C LEU A 44 21.25 -10.71 0.00
N MET A 45 21.99 -11.63 -0.62
CA MET A 45 23.17 -12.25 -0.01
C MET A 45 24.36 -11.27 0.12
N THR A 46 24.41 -10.25 -0.73
CA THR A 46 25.46 -9.22 -0.73
C THR A 46 25.03 -7.93 -0.06
N SER A 47 23.74 -7.79 0.29
CA SER A 47 23.24 -6.70 1.10
C SER A 47 23.79 -6.79 2.51
N TRP A 48 24.13 -5.63 3.09
CA TRP A 48 24.74 -5.59 4.42
C TRP A 48 23.76 -6.02 5.51
N ALA A 49 22.51 -5.54 5.45
CA ALA A 49 21.46 -5.90 6.39
C ALA A 49 20.07 -5.59 5.81
N LEU A 50 19.05 -6.28 6.30
CA LEU A 50 17.66 -5.87 6.12
C LEU A 50 17.19 -5.12 7.36
N VAL A 51 17.22 -3.80 7.29
CA VAL A 51 16.79 -2.93 8.40
C VAL A 51 15.31 -2.61 8.22
N CYS A 52 14.52 -2.88 9.26
CA CYS A 52 13.11 -2.52 9.29
C CYS A 52 12.74 -1.85 10.60
N ASP A 53 11.98 -0.77 10.48
CA ASP A 53 11.33 -0.11 11.61
C ASP A 53 9.95 -0.72 11.81
N VAL A 54 9.67 -1.17 13.03
CA VAL A 54 8.40 -1.81 13.40
C VAL A 54 7.71 -0.97 14.47
N TRP A 55 6.46 -0.58 14.18
CA TRP A 55 5.61 0.11 15.14
C TRP A 55 4.37 -0.70 15.43
N TYR A 56 4.14 -1.00 16.70
CA TYR A 56 2.87 -1.52 17.20
C TYR A 56 1.95 -0.34 17.48
N LEU A 57 0.76 -0.36 16.88
CA LEU A 57 -0.24 0.69 17.08
C LEU A 57 -1.32 0.21 18.06
N PRO A 58 -2.02 1.14 18.74
CA PRO A 58 -3.17 0.81 19.55
C PRO A 58 -4.25 0.07 18.75
N PRO A 59 -5.02 -0.83 19.39
CA PRO A 59 -6.11 -1.54 18.74
C PRO A 59 -7.13 -0.56 18.17
N VAL A 60 -7.71 -0.95 17.05
CA VAL A 60 -8.75 -0.20 16.36
C VAL A 60 -9.99 -1.07 16.29
N THR A 61 -11.07 -0.62 16.91
CA THR A 61 -12.37 -1.26 16.88
C THR A 61 -13.23 -0.66 15.77
N LYS A 62 -14.00 -1.51 15.09
CA LYS A 62 -14.98 -1.14 14.07
C LYS A 62 -16.15 -0.41 14.74
N PHE A 63 -16.63 0.68 14.13
CA PHE A 63 -17.84 1.34 14.62
C PHE A 63 -19.13 0.63 14.17
N GLU A 64 -20.22 0.84 14.89
CA GLU A 64 -21.50 0.13 14.69
C GLU A 64 -22.11 0.32 13.29
N HIS A 65 -21.88 1.48 12.66
CA HIS A 65 -22.38 1.81 11.32
C HIS A 65 -21.26 1.95 10.27
N GLU A 66 -20.05 1.47 10.57
CA GLU A 66 -18.92 1.56 9.64
C GLU A 66 -18.93 0.37 8.66
N ASP A 67 -18.84 0.63 7.36
CA ASP A 67 -18.64 -0.44 6.38
C ASP A 67 -17.25 -1.07 6.53
N ALA A 68 -17.10 -2.34 6.18
CA ALA A 68 -15.83 -3.04 6.27
C ALA A 68 -14.72 -2.39 5.40
N VAL A 69 -15.09 -1.79 4.25
CA VAL A 69 -14.14 -1.06 3.40
C VAL A 69 -13.71 0.24 4.07
N ALA A 70 -14.65 0.97 4.67
CA ALA A 70 -14.35 2.19 5.43
C ALA A 70 -13.43 1.89 6.63
N PHE A 71 -13.71 0.81 7.36
CA PHE A 71 -12.88 0.35 8.47
C PHE A 71 -11.46 -0.02 8.01
N ALA A 72 -11.34 -0.77 6.90
CA ALA A 72 -10.05 -1.12 6.32
C ALA A 72 -9.23 0.12 5.93
N ASN A 73 -9.86 1.11 5.28
CA ASN A 73 -9.22 2.36 4.90
C ASN A 73 -8.78 3.16 6.13
N ARG A 74 -9.58 3.22 7.20
CA ARG A 74 -9.19 3.88 8.45
C ARG A 74 -7.96 3.23 9.10
N VAL A 75 -7.92 1.90 9.15
CA VAL A 75 -6.76 1.16 9.67
C VAL A 75 -5.52 1.36 8.78
N LYS A 76 -5.70 1.31 7.46
CA LYS A 76 -4.64 1.58 6.47
C LYS A 76 -4.07 2.99 6.65
N SER A 77 -4.93 4.00 6.81
CA SER A 77 -4.52 5.38 6.99
C SER A 77 -3.72 5.59 8.27
N LYS A 78 -4.12 4.93 9.38
CA LYS A 78 -3.32 4.91 10.63
C LYS A 78 -1.93 4.30 10.44
N ILE A 79 -1.83 3.18 9.73
CA ILE A 79 -0.55 2.52 9.43
C ILE A 79 0.32 3.42 8.54
N ALA A 80 -0.26 3.99 7.48
CA ALA A 80 0.43 4.84 6.52
C ALA A 80 0.96 6.12 7.19
N SER A 81 0.12 6.78 8.00
CA SER A 81 0.51 7.94 8.80
C SER A 81 1.68 7.62 9.73
N ARG A 82 1.67 6.46 10.40
CA ARG A 82 2.78 6.06 11.28
C ARG A 82 4.07 5.76 10.53
N GLY A 83 3.99 5.09 9.37
CA GLY A 83 5.16 4.78 8.53
C GLY A 83 5.67 5.94 7.67
N GLY A 84 4.96 7.08 7.65
CA GLY A 84 5.23 8.18 6.73
C GLY A 84 5.08 7.76 5.27
N LEU A 85 4.09 6.92 4.98
CA LEU A 85 3.80 6.37 3.66
C LEU A 85 2.63 7.13 3.04
N VAL A 86 2.68 7.31 1.71
CA VAL A 86 1.56 7.89 0.96
C VAL A 86 0.46 6.84 0.81
N GLU A 87 -0.76 7.22 1.18
CA GLU A 87 -1.93 6.38 0.95
C GLU A 87 -2.31 6.39 -0.54
N LEU A 88 -2.35 5.21 -1.15
CA LEU A 88 -2.70 5.03 -2.57
C LEU A 88 -3.93 4.13 -2.69
N ASP A 89 -4.81 4.43 -3.63
CA ASP A 89 -6.05 3.67 -3.88
C ASP A 89 -5.84 2.45 -4.79
N TRP A 90 -4.68 2.35 -5.43
CA TRP A 90 -4.33 1.24 -6.30
C TRP A 90 -3.31 0.29 -5.67
N ASP A 91 -3.34 -0.96 -6.12
CA ASP A 91 -2.42 -2.01 -5.68
C ASP A 91 -1.23 -2.17 -6.64
N GLY A 92 -0.21 -2.93 -6.21
CA GLY A 92 0.93 -3.34 -7.02
C GLY A 92 0.56 -4.21 -8.22
N GLY A 93 -0.70 -4.60 -8.39
CA GLY A 93 -1.21 -5.25 -9.62
C GLY A 93 -1.00 -4.41 -10.88
N LEU A 94 -0.96 -3.08 -10.75
CA LEU A 94 -0.59 -2.17 -11.85
C LEU A 94 0.84 -2.34 -12.37
N LYS A 95 1.68 -3.10 -11.65
CA LYS A 95 3.00 -3.51 -12.15
C LYS A 95 2.90 -4.40 -13.40
N ARG A 96 1.80 -5.13 -13.55
CA ARG A 96 1.62 -6.14 -14.62
C ARG A 96 0.43 -5.85 -15.54
N SER A 97 -0.50 -5.01 -15.12
CA SER A 97 -1.68 -4.65 -15.92
C SER A 97 -1.78 -3.14 -16.11
N TYR A 98 -2.30 -2.73 -17.26
CA TYR A 98 -2.67 -1.34 -17.48
C TYR A 98 -3.76 -0.89 -16.51
N VAL A 99 -3.77 0.41 -16.21
CA VAL A 99 -4.83 1.06 -15.44
C VAL A 99 -6.16 0.86 -16.18
N LYS A 100 -7.21 0.47 -15.45
CA LYS A 100 -8.57 0.34 -16.01
C LYS A 100 -9.02 1.67 -16.59
N GLU A 101 -9.76 1.65 -17.69
CA GLU A 101 -10.20 2.88 -18.36
C GLU A 101 -11.06 3.77 -17.45
N SER A 102 -11.97 3.18 -16.67
CA SER A 102 -12.79 3.90 -15.69
C SER A 102 -11.99 4.66 -14.63
N MET A 103 -10.77 4.23 -14.32
CA MET A 103 -9.86 4.92 -13.39
C MET A 103 -9.10 6.07 -14.06
N LYS A 104 -8.97 6.06 -15.39
CA LYS A 104 -8.35 7.15 -16.17
C LYS A 104 -9.35 8.28 -16.45
N GLU A 105 -10.62 7.94 -16.61
CA GLU A 105 -11.69 8.90 -16.86
C GLU A 105 -11.79 9.98 -15.78
N VAL A 106 -11.63 9.62 -14.49
CA VAL A 106 -11.73 10.57 -13.37
C VAL A 106 -10.66 11.67 -13.42
N PRO A 107 -9.35 11.36 -13.53
CA PRO A 107 -8.33 12.37 -13.79
C PRO A 107 -8.56 13.14 -15.10
N GLN A 108 -8.96 12.47 -16.18
CA GLN A 108 -9.22 13.13 -17.47
C GLN A 108 -10.33 14.18 -17.36
N GLU A 109 -11.39 13.90 -16.60
CA GLU A 109 -12.46 14.86 -16.33
C GLU A 109 -11.97 16.04 -15.46
N GLN A 110 -11.10 15.78 -14.48
CA GLN A 110 -10.50 16.86 -13.68
C GLN A 110 -9.60 17.75 -14.53
N TYR A 111 -8.76 17.16 -15.40
CA TYR A 111 -7.89 17.92 -16.29
C TYR A 111 -8.67 18.66 -17.39
N SER A 112 -9.76 18.09 -17.92
CA SER A 112 -10.58 18.77 -18.91
C SER A 112 -11.24 20.03 -18.35
N LYS A 113 -11.61 20.03 -17.06
CA LYS A 113 -12.13 21.23 -16.35
C LYS A 113 -11.06 22.31 -16.17
N ILE A 114 -9.79 21.94 -16.07
CA ILE A 114 -8.64 22.86 -15.98
C ILE A 114 -8.31 23.44 -17.36
N LEU A 115 -8.42 22.61 -18.41
CA LEU A 115 -8.15 22.92 -19.81
C LEU A 115 -9.25 23.75 -20.49
N LYS A 116 -10.00 24.59 -19.78
CA LYS A 116 -10.91 25.55 -20.43
C LYS A 116 -10.08 26.49 -21.32
N VAL A 117 -9.99 26.11 -22.59
CA VAL A 117 -9.61 26.96 -23.71
C VAL A 117 -10.82 27.83 -23.98
N ASP A 118 -10.70 29.13 -23.70
CA ASP A 118 -11.61 30.15 -24.22
C ASP A 118 -11.60 30.17 -25.76
#